data_AF-A0A6G9YTJ2-F1
#
_entry.id   AF-A0A6G9YTJ2-F1
#
_cell.length_a   1.000
_cell.length_b   1.000
_cell.length_c   1.000
_cell.angle_alpha   90.00
_cell.angle_beta   90.00
_cell.angle_gamma   90.00
#
_symmetry.space_group_name_H-M   'P 1'
#
loop_
_entity.id
_entity.type
_entity.pdbx_description
1 polymer ?
#
loop_
_entity_poly.entity_id
_entity_poly.type
_entity_poly.pdbx_seq_one_letter_code
_entity_poly.pdbx_strand_id
1 'polypeptide(L)' 'MKIYSDEFLKAVAEYLRKTECLDVKEVISFSDRTVDDGYCDTCRYEYAVIDIAYRDSNRSTKEFTYKGDFADLIRALKD' A
#
# COMPACT_ATOMS: atom_id res chain seq x y z
N MET A 1 14.99 2.20 8.13
CA MET A 1 14.36 1.32 7.12
C MET A 1 13.70 0.18 7.88
N LYS A 2 12.37 0.07 7.84
CA LYS A 2 11.67 -1.07 8.47
C LYS A 2 11.93 -2.31 7.61
N ILE A 3 12.30 -3.42 8.25
CA ILE A 3 12.48 -4.70 7.58
C ILE A 3 11.18 -5.47 7.79
N TYR A 4 10.52 -5.85 6.70
CA TYR A 4 9.32 -6.67 6.72
C TYR A 4 9.67 -8.13 6.43
N SER A 5 8.88 -9.07 6.95
CA SER A 5 9.08 -10.49 6.66
C SER A 5 8.69 -10.83 5.22
N ASP A 6 9.36 -11.80 4.63
CA ASP A 6 9.04 -12.30 3.28
C ASP A 6 7.59 -12.77 3.17
N GLU A 7 7.02 -13.33 4.24
CA GLU A 7 5.63 -13.75 4.32
C GLU A 7 4.67 -12.57 4.17
N PHE A 8 4.96 -11.46 4.85
CA PHE A 8 4.16 -10.23 4.73
C PHE A 8 4.26 -9.66 3.31
N LEU A 9 5.47 -9.60 2.74
CA LEU A 9 5.67 -9.11 1.36
C LEU A 9 4.91 -9.95 0.34
N LYS A 10 4.90 -11.28 0.51
CA LYS A 10 4.14 -12.21 -0.34
C LYS A 10 2.63 -12.02 -0.18
N ALA A 11 2.14 -11.87 1.05
CA ALA A 11 0.73 -11.62 1.31
C ALA A 11 0.24 -10.33 0.64
N VAL A 12 1.02 -9.24 0.75
CA VAL A 12 0.71 -7.98 0.04
C VAL A 12 0.73 -8.17 -1.47
N ALA A 13 1.73 -8.85 -2.03
CA ALA A 13 1.79 -9.13 -3.46
C ALA A 13 0.60 -9.98 -3.94
N GLU A 14 0.10 -10.91 -3.13
CA GLU A 14 -1.10 -11.68 -3.43
C GLU A 14 -2.37 -10.84 -3.39
N TYR A 15 -2.53 -9.99 -2.37
CA TYR A 15 -3.64 -9.06 -2.26
C TYR A 15 -3.70 -8.14 -3.49
N LEU A 16 -2.59 -7.50 -3.86
CA LEU A 16 -2.55 -6.59 -5.01
C LEU A 16 -2.87 -7.30 -6.34
N ARG A 17 -2.49 -8.59 -6.47
CA ARG A 17 -2.85 -9.41 -7.63
C ARG A 17 -4.33 -9.77 -7.67
N LYS A 18 -4.90 -10.16 -6.54
CA LYS A 18 -6.28 -10.69 -6.46
C LYS A 18 -7.32 -9.57 -6.44
N THR A 19 -7.10 -8.56 -5.60
CA THR A 19 -8.09 -7.51 -5.31
C THR A 19 -7.97 -6.36 -6.28
N GLU A 20 -6.74 -5.90 -6.54
CA GLU A 20 -6.47 -4.74 -7.40
C GLU A 20 -6.18 -5.14 -8.86
N CYS A 21 -6.13 -6.44 -9.16
CA CYS A 21 -5.81 -6.99 -10.49
C CYS A 21 -4.47 -6.49 -11.06
N LEU A 22 -3.48 -6.23 -10.20
CA LEU A 22 -2.16 -5.72 -10.61
C LEU A 22 -1.18 -6.85 -10.90
N ASP A 23 -0.31 -6.66 -11.90
CA ASP A 23 0.80 -7.57 -12.17
C ASP A 23 1.95 -7.31 -11.20
N VAL A 24 1.87 -7.92 -10.01
CA VAL A 24 2.88 -7.80 -8.95
C VAL A 24 3.73 -9.07 -8.88
N LYS A 25 5.04 -8.95 -9.13
CA LYS A 25 6.01 -10.03 -8.90
C LYS A 25 6.61 -9.99 -7.51
N GLU A 26 7.03 -8.82 -7.06
CA GLU A 26 7.62 -8.62 -5.74
C GLU A 26 7.31 -7.22 -5.21
N VAL A 27 7.10 -7.11 -3.91
CA VAL A 27 6.96 -5.82 -3.22
C VAL A 27 8.33 -5.39 -2.72
N ILE A 28 8.68 -4.13 -2.99
CA ILE A 28 10.02 -3.57 -2.76
C ILE A 28 10.03 -2.73 -1.48
N SER A 29 9.04 -1.85 -1.31
CA SER A 29 9.01 -0.93 -0.17
C SER A 29 7.60 -0.44 0.14
N PHE A 30 7.48 0.16 1.33
CA PHE A 30 6.28 0.80 1.84
C PHE A 30 6.64 2.18 2.37
N SER A 31 5.79 3.16 2.10
CA SER A 31 5.86 4.49 2.69
C SER A 31 4.49 4.87 3.22
N ASP A 32 4.38 5.10 4.52
CA ASP A 32 3.21 5.69 5.14
C ASP A 32 3.28 7.22 5.02
N ARG A 33 2.18 7.85 4.62
CA ARG A 33 2.02 9.31 4.66
C ARG A 33 0.58 9.71 4.92
N THR A 34 0.41 10.93 5.38
CA THR A 34 -0.90 11.57 5.51
C THR A 34 -1.18 12.42 4.28
N VAL A 35 -2.40 12.30 3.74
CA VAL A 35 -2.90 13.11 2.63
C VAL A 35 -3.94 14.08 3.16
N ASP A 36 -3.86 15.32 2.69
CA ASP A 36 -4.86 16.36 2.93
C ASP A 36 -5.91 16.28 1.79
N ASP A 37 -7.16 15.99 2.14
CA ASP A 37 -8.30 15.92 1.21
C ASP A 37 -9.09 17.23 1.14
N GLY A 38 -8.56 18.29 1.76
CA GLY A 38 -9.17 19.61 1.78
C GLY A 38 -9.41 20.15 3.19
N TYR A 39 -9.79 21.42 3.21
CA TYR A 39 -10.07 22.16 4.42
C TYR A 39 -11.40 22.90 4.30
N CYS A 40 -12.06 23.10 5.44
CA CYS A 40 -13.03 24.16 5.64
C CYS A 40 -12.57 25.04 6.81
N ASP A 41 -13.19 26.20 7.03
CA ASP A 41 -12.78 27.20 8.04
C ASP A 41 -12.65 26.65 9.48
N THR A 42 -13.19 25.46 9.76
CA THR A 42 -13.17 24.84 11.10
C THR A 42 -12.60 23.42 11.13
N CYS A 43 -12.29 22.80 9.99
CA CYS A 43 -11.83 21.41 9.93
C CYS A 43 -10.79 21.20 8.82
N ARG A 44 -9.84 20.30 9.09
CA ARG A 44 -8.91 19.76 8.10
C ARG A 44 -9.15 18.27 7.95
N TYR A 45 -9.33 17.81 6.73
CA TYR A 45 -9.56 16.39 6.45
C TYR A 45 -8.25 15.74 6.05
N GLU A 46 -7.67 15.02 7.00
CA GLU A 46 -6.44 14.27 6.81
C GLU A 46 -6.75 12.78 6.89
N TYR A 47 -6.20 11.99 5.96
CA TYR A 47 -6.29 10.54 6.02
C TYR A 47 -4.94 9.88 5.71
N ALA A 48 -4.72 8.70 6.30
CA ALA A 48 -3.51 7.92 6.10
C ALA A 48 -3.57 7.16 4.76
N VAL A 49 -2.43 7.09 4.09
CA VAL A 49 -2.23 6.21 2.94
C VAL A 49 -0.90 5.48 3.07
N ILE A 50 -0.81 4.36 2.35
CA ILE A 50 0.42 3.59 2.20
C ILE A 50 0.75 3.51 0.72
N ASP A 51 1.87 4.09 0.32
CA ASP A 51 2.43 3.89 -1.00
C ASP A 51 3.27 2.61 -0.99
N ILE A 52 2.93 1.68 -1.89
CA ILE A 52 3.54 0.36 -2.03
C ILE A 52 4.29 0.35 -3.35
N ALA A 53 5.62 0.31 -3.29
CA ALA A 53 6.43 0.13 -4.49
C ALA A 53 6.59 -1.36 -4.77
N TYR A 54 6.39 -1.75 -6.02
CA TYR A 54 6.48 -3.14 -6.45
C TYR A 54 7.11 -3.28 -7.83
N ARG A 55 7.63 -4.48 -8.13
CA ARG A 55 8.13 -4.82 -9.46
C ARG A 55 7.09 -5.67 -10.20
N ASP A 56 6.85 -5.35 -11.46
CA ASP A 56 5.98 -6.13 -12.34
C ASP A 56 6.74 -7.22 -13.12
N SER A 57 6.01 -8.01 -13.94
CA SER A 57 6.62 -9.08 -14.74
C SER A 57 7.62 -8.58 -15.79
N ASN A 58 7.53 -7.31 -16.18
CA ASN A 58 8.44 -6.65 -17.11
C ASN A 58 9.66 -6.03 -16.42
N ARG A 59 9.86 -6.33 -15.12
CA ARG A 59 10.92 -5.78 -14.27
C ARG A 59 10.82 -4.26 -14.06
N SER A 60 9.67 -3.67 -14.35
CA SER A 60 9.44 -2.25 -14.12
C SER A 60 8.99 -2.02 -12.68
N THR A 61 9.50 -0.97 -12.05
CA THR A 61 9.03 -0.54 -10.73
C THR A 61 7.79 0.33 -10.91
N LYS A 62 6.75 0.03 -10.14
CA LYS A 62 5.48 0.75 -10.09
C LYS A 62 5.13 1.04 -8.64
N GLU A 63 4.20 1.97 -8.46
CA GLU A 63 3.67 2.34 -7.16
C GLU A 63 2.16 2.16 -7.14
N PHE A 64 1.64 1.73 -6.00
CA PHE A 64 0.21 1.66 -5.71
C PHE A 64 -0.05 2.33 -4.36
N THR A 65 -1.04 3.22 -4.31
CA THR A 65 -1.43 3.90 -3.07
C THR A 65 -2.65 3.20 -2.46
N TYR A 66 -2.45 2.50 -1.35
CA TYR A 66 -3.52 1.97 -0.52
C TYR A 66 -4.10 3.09 0.35
N LYS A 67 -5.44 3.25 0.34
CA LYS A 67 -6.13 4.21 1.19
C LYS A 67 -6.46 3.56 2.54
N GLY A 68 -5.83 4.04 3.60
CA GLY A 68 -5.91 3.45 4.93
C GLY A 68 -4.53 3.37 5.57
N ASP A 69 -4.52 3.06 6.87
CA ASP A 69 -3.29 2.88 7.61
C ASP A 69 -2.77 1.42 7.52
N PHE A 70 -1.68 1.14 8.25
CA PHE A 70 -1.05 -0.18 8.21
C PHE A 70 -1.89 -1.26 8.89
N ALA A 71 -2.71 -0.90 9.88
CA ALA A 71 -3.62 -1.83 10.51
C ALA A 71 -4.77 -2.20 9.55
N ASP A 72 -5.27 -1.25 8.78
CA ASP A 72 -6.26 -1.48 7.73
C ASP A 72 -5.73 -2.40 6.64
N LEU A 73 -4.50 -2.17 6.17
CA LEU A 73 -3.83 -3.06 5.23
C LEU A 73 -3.73 -4.48 5.79
N ILE A 74 -3.26 -4.65 7.04
CA ILE A 74 -3.14 -5.98 7.66
C ILE A 74 -4.49 -6.69 7.78
N ARG A 75 -5.58 -5.97 8.04
CA ARG A 75 -6.94 -6.54 8.04
C ARG A 75 -7.32 -7.01 6.63
N ALA A 76 -7.09 -6.18 5.62
CA ALA A 76 -7.36 -6.52 4.22
C ALA A 76 -6.55 -7.73 3.70
N LEU A 77 -5.39 -8.03 4.28
CA LEU A 77 -4.61 -9.24 3.94
C LEU A 77 -5.18 -10.53 4.55
N LYS A 78 -6.08 -10.44 5.54
CA LYS A 78 -6.65 -11.60 6.25
C LYS A 78 -8.03 -12.02 5.72
N ASP A 79 -8.70 -11.14 5.00
CA ASP A 79 -10.00 -11.37 4.36
C ASP A 79 -9.82 -12.05 2.98
#